data_AF-A0A3C0E981-F1
#
_entry.id   AF-A0A3C0E981-F1
#
_cell.length_a   1.000
_cell.length_b   1.000
_cell.length_c   1.000
_cell.angle_alpha   90.00
_cell.angle_beta   90.00
_cell.angle_gamma   90.00
#
_symmetry.space_group_name_H-M   'P 1'
#
loop_
_entity.id
_entity.type
_entity.pdbx_description
1 polymer ?
#
loop_
_entity_poly.entity_id
_entity_poly.type
_entity_poly.pdbx_seq_one_letter_code
_entity_poly.pdbx_strand_id
1 'polypeptide(L)' 'MVQQSNSDYTAKDIQVLEGLEAVRVRPGMYIGSTDQRGLHHLIYEVLDNAVDEAMAGFCDTVKISLDSEG' A
#
# COMPACT_ATOMS: atom_id res chain seq x y z
N MET A 1 24.45 23.53 -33.61
CA MET A 1 24.18 22.07 -33.67
C MET A 1 23.89 21.63 -32.26
N VAL A 2 22.64 21.25 -31.96
CA VAL A 2 22.28 20.78 -30.61
C VAL A 2 22.67 19.31 -30.54
N GLN A 3 23.62 19.00 -29.66
CA GLN A 3 24.12 17.65 -29.46
C GLN A 3 23.04 16.86 -28.70
N GLN A 4 22.32 15.97 -29.38
CA GLN A 4 21.45 15.01 -28.71
C GLN A 4 22.35 14.03 -27.96
N SER A 5 22.30 14.08 -26.63
CA SER A 5 22.87 13.02 -25.79
C SER A 5 22.05 11.75 -26.01
N ASN A 6 22.66 10.73 -26.64
CA ASN A 6 22.14 9.37 -26.64
C ASN A 6 22.10 8.87 -25.20
N SER A 7 20.93 8.99 -24.57
CA SER A 7 20.64 8.29 -23.33
C SER A 7 20.41 6.81 -23.69
N ASP A 8 21.47 6.03 -23.72
CA ASP A 8 21.37 4.60 -23.99
C ASP A 8 20.63 3.93 -22.83
N TYR A 9 19.43 3.40 -23.10
CA TYR A 9 18.68 2.59 -22.15
C TYR A 9 19.25 1.17 -22.11
N THR A 10 19.76 0.77 -20.96
CA THR A 10 20.47 -0.48 -20.71
C THR A 10 19.80 -1.31 -19.61
N ALA A 11 20.27 -2.53 -19.39
CA ALA A 11 19.79 -3.38 -18.30
C ALA A 11 19.96 -2.75 -16.90
N LYS A 12 20.89 -1.80 -16.74
CA LYS A 12 21.13 -1.10 -15.47
C LYS A 12 20.01 -0.10 -15.12
N ASP A 13 19.24 0.32 -16.13
CA ASP A 13 18.13 1.26 -15.97
C ASP A 13 16.83 0.57 -15.55
N ILE A 14 16.83 -0.77 -15.50
CA ILE A 14 15.74 -1.57 -14.94
C ILE A 14 15.97 -1.75 -13.45
N GLN A 15 15.07 -1.20 -12.64
CA GLN A 15 15.05 -1.43 -11.20
C GLN A 15 14.00 -2.47 -10.83
N VAL A 16 14.41 -3.48 -10.07
CA VAL A 16 13.50 -4.41 -9.39
C VAL A 16 13.29 -3.89 -7.97
N LEU A 17 12.03 -3.69 -7.59
CA LEU A 17 11.65 -3.30 -6.23
C LEU A 17 11.28 -4.56 -5.45
N GLU A 18 11.95 -4.82 -4.33
CA GLU A 18 11.78 -6.06 -3.59
C GLU A 18 10.80 -5.92 -2.41
N GLY A 19 10.06 -6.99 -2.13
CA GLY A 19 9.13 -7.04 -1.00
C GLY A 19 8.12 -5.89 -1.01
N LEU A 20 8.10 -5.11 0.07
CA LEU A 20 7.17 -3.98 0.25
C LEU A 20 7.65 -2.67 -0.39
N GLU A 21 8.80 -2.66 -1.06
CA GLU A 21 9.32 -1.45 -1.69
C GLU A 21 8.39 -0.95 -2.80
N ALA A 22 7.87 -1.85 -3.64
CA ALA A 22 6.90 -1.49 -4.68
C ALA A 22 5.63 -0.85 -4.11
N VAL A 23 5.16 -1.33 -2.96
CA VAL A 23 3.99 -0.79 -2.25
C VAL A 23 4.26 0.64 -1.77
N ARG A 24 5.44 0.88 -1.21
CA ARG A 24 5.84 2.22 -0.71
C ARG A 24 6.08 3.22 -1.83
N VAL A 25 6.65 2.78 -2.95
CA VAL A 25 6.91 3.65 -4.11
C VAL A 25 5.62 3.98 -4.85
N ARG A 26 4.65 3.05 -4.89
CA ARG A 26 3.38 3.24 -5.61
C ARG A 26 2.15 2.89 -4.75
N PRO A 27 1.93 3.60 -3.63
CA PRO A 27 0.88 3.25 -2.67
C PRO A 27 -0.53 3.32 -3.27
N GLY A 28 -0.79 4.26 -4.18
CA GLY A 28 -2.10 4.39 -4.84
C GLY A 28 -2.53 3.15 -5.63
N MET A 29 -1.60 2.29 -6.07
CA MET A 29 -1.93 1.02 -6.71
C MET A 29 -2.51 -0.01 -5.74
N TYR A 30 -2.20 0.11 -4.45
CA TYR A 30 -2.58 -0.84 -3.41
C TYR A 30 -3.71 -0.32 -2.52
N ILE A 31 -3.69 0.96 -2.16
CA ILE A 31 -4.67 1.59 -1.26
C ILE A 31 -5.54 2.64 -1.95
N GLY A 32 -5.52 2.69 -3.29
CA GLY A 32 -6.32 3.58 -4.14
C GLY A 32 -5.84 5.04 -4.18
N SER A 33 -5.56 5.65 -3.03
CA SER A 33 -5.07 7.02 -2.91
C SER A 33 -4.16 7.19 -1.69
N THR A 34 -3.46 8.32 -1.60
CA THR A 34 -2.75 8.74 -0.37
C THR A 34 -3.45 9.93 0.29
N ASP A 35 -4.74 10.10 0.00
CA ASP A 35 -5.63 11.05 0.67
C ASP A 35 -6.40 10.36 1.81
N GLN A 36 -7.38 11.05 2.39
CA GLN A 36 -8.19 10.52 3.48
C GLN A 36 -8.82 9.15 3.17
N ARG A 37 -9.18 8.88 1.91
CA ARG A 37 -9.81 7.60 1.53
C ARG A 37 -8.83 6.45 1.68
N GLY A 38 -7.63 6.58 1.15
CA GLY A 38 -6.58 5.57 1.29
C GLY A 38 -6.15 5.38 2.74
N LEU A 39 -6.15 6.44 3.55
CA LEU A 39 -5.90 6.31 5.00
C LEU A 39 -6.94 5.42 5.68
N HIS A 40 -8.24 5.61 5.40
CA HIS A 40 -9.29 4.76 5.96
C HIS A 40 -9.26 3.34 5.37
N HIS A 41 -8.82 3.20 4.11
CA HIS A 41 -8.64 1.89 3.47
C HIS A 41 -7.69 1.00 4.28
N LEU A 42 -6.61 1.56 4.83
CA LEU A 42 -5.71 0.80 5.71
C LEU A 42 -6.41 0.22 6.95
N ILE A 43 -7.38 0.94 7.52
CA ILE A 43 -8.18 0.47 8.65
C ILE A 43 -9.11 -0.66 8.19
N TYR A 44 -9.73 -0.51 7.02
CA TYR A 44 -10.62 -1.52 6.46
C TYR A 44 -9.90 -2.84 6.18
N GLU A 45 -8.69 -2.82 5.64
CA GLU A 45 -7.91 -4.05 5.41
C GLU A 45 -7.68 -4.85 6.70
N VAL A 46 -7.45 -4.19 7.82
CA VAL A 46 -7.30 -4.87 9.12
C VAL A 46 -8.64 -5.35 9.65
N LEU A 47 -9.69 -4.53 9.52
CA LEU A 47 -11.05 -4.87 9.94
C LEU A 47 -11.61 -6.05 9.15
N ASP A 48 -11.38 -6.11 7.84
CA ASP A 48 -11.89 -7.15 6.96
C ASP A 48 -11.30 -8.52 7.34
N ASN A 49 -10.01 -8.59 7.69
CA ASN A 49 -9.43 -9.81 8.25
C ASN A 49 -10.11 -10.23 9.57
N ALA A 50 -10.49 -9.29 10.43
CA ALA A 50 -11.22 -9.60 11.66
C ALA A 50 -12.67 -10.05 11.38
N VAL A 51 -13.30 -9.50 10.34
CA VAL A 51 -14.62 -9.94 9.86
C VAL A 51 -14.54 -11.36 9.28
N ASP A 52 -13.49 -11.70 8.55
CA ASP A 52 -13.26 -13.06 8.04
C ASP A 52 -13.19 -14.09 9.18
N GLU A 53 -12.47 -13.78 10.25
CA GLU A 53 -12.43 -14.62 11.46
C GLU A 53 -13.79 -14.73 12.15
N ALA A 54 -14.58 -13.65 12.16
CA ALA A 54 -15.94 -13.68 12.70
C ALA A 54 -16.87 -14.53 11.84
N MET A 55 -16.76 -14.43 10.50
CA MET A 55 -17.50 -15.25 9.55
C MET A 55 -17.14 -16.73 9.65
N ALA A 56 -15.88 -17.03 9.99
CA ALA A 56 -15.42 -18.38 10.26
C ALA A 56 -15.81 -18.91 11.66
N GLY A 57 -16.40 -18.06 12.52
CA GLY A 57 -16.87 -18.42 13.86
C GLY A 57 -15.79 -18.38 14.95
N PHE A 58 -14.64 -17.77 14.68
CA PHE A 58 -13.51 -17.66 15.62
C PHE A 58 -13.41 -16.30 16.32
N CYS A 59 -14.12 -15.28 15.82
CA CYS A 59 -14.22 -13.96 16.46
C CYS A 59 -15.68 -13.61 16.80
N ASP A 60 -15.91 -13.12 18.02
CA ASP A 60 -17.22 -12.67 18.49
C ASP A 60 -17.33 -11.14 18.63
N THR A 61 -16.19 -10.47 18.80
CA THR A 61 -16.10 -9.05 19.14
C THR A 61 -14.88 -8.42 18.49
N VAL A 62 -15.11 -7.37 17.71
CA VAL A 62 -14.04 -6.51 17.18
C VAL A 62 -14.07 -5.17 17.93
N LYS A 63 -12.92 -4.73 18.45
CA LYS A 63 -12.77 -3.44 19.15
C LYS A 63 -11.84 -2.54 18.36
N ILE A 64 -12.31 -1.36 18.02
CA ILE A 64 -11.53 -0.32 17.33
C ILE A 64 -11.33 0.84 18.31
N SER A 65 -10.09 1.29 18.45
CA SER A 65 -9.72 2.44 19.27
C SER A 65 -8.76 3.33 18.49
N LEU A 66 -8.94 4.64 18.60
CA LEU A 66 -7.98 5.62 18.11
C LEU A 66 -7.11 6.06 19.28
N ASP A 67 -5.80 5.98 19.10
CA ASP A 67 -4.84 6.50 20.06
C ASP A 67 -4.81 8.04 19.98
N SER A 68 -4.44 8.70 21.08
CA SER A 68 -4.32 10.16 21.11
C SER A 68 -3.18 10.70 20.26
N GLU A 69 -2.16 9.89 19.98
CA GLU A 69 -0.98 10.26 19.18
C GLU A 69 -1.16 10.01 17.68
N GLY A 70 -2.23 9.32 17.28
CA GLY A 70 -2.45 8.86 15.90
C GLY A 70 -1.55 7.70 15.53
#